data_AF-A0A9D8X7I7-F1
#
_entry.id   AF-A0A9D8X7I7-F1
#
_cell.length_a   1.000
_cell.length_b   1.000
_cell.length_c   1.000
_cell.angle_alpha   90.00
_cell.angle_beta   90.00
_cell.angle_gamma   90.00
#
_symmetry.space_group_name_H-M   'P 1'
#
loop_
_entity.id
_entity.type
_entity.pdbx_description
1 polymer ?
#
loop_
_entity_poly.entity_id
_entity_poly.type
_entity_poly.pdbx_seq_one_letter_code
_entity_poly.pdbx_strand_id
1 'polypeptide(L)'
;MMLLNNIEETSEVSVETTEEKTVPAPKETKVRKSGGELQTLSFKLMIIIAAVVLMLAVVNGLTKDKIAENAKKANDEARIALFADATAFDPISLELTEDLTKYIGEVYEATKDGETLGYCVNVISNGFGGEISMIVGISGDGLITGVKVVNHTETA
;
A
#
# COMPACT_ATOMS: atom_id res chain seq x y z
N MET A 1 30.09 38.00 86.17
CA MET A 1 28.78 37.36 86.41
C MET A 1 27.71 38.29 85.84
N MET A 2 27.50 38.19 84.51
CA MET A 2 26.76 39.14 83.68
C MET A 2 25.42 38.52 83.23
N LEU A 3 24.35 38.98 83.88
CA LEU A 3 23.12 39.56 83.34
C LEU A 3 22.50 39.09 82.00
N LEU A 4 21.20 38.72 82.15
CA LEU A 4 20.00 39.12 81.38
C LEU A 4 19.48 38.29 80.19
N ASN A 5 18.17 38.05 80.27
CA ASN A 5 17.13 37.98 79.22
C ASN A 5 17.19 36.85 78.18
N ASN A 6 16.06 36.18 77.94
CA ASN A 6 15.05 36.60 76.96
C ASN A 6 14.15 35.42 76.55
N ILE A 7 12.86 35.71 76.47
CA ILE A 7 11.78 34.90 75.88
C ILE A 7 11.91 34.94 74.35
N GLU A 8 11.34 33.92 73.68
CA GLU A 8 10.91 33.78 72.26
C GLU A 8 11.48 32.48 71.66
N GLU A 9 10.66 31.44 71.48
CA GLU A 9 9.70 31.21 70.38
C GLU A 9 10.40 30.70 69.09
N THR A 10 9.72 29.78 68.41
CA THR A 10 9.96 29.22 67.06
C THR A 10 10.93 28.02 66.99
N SER A 11 10.39 26.82 66.72
CA SER A 11 10.39 26.12 65.42
C SER A 11 11.70 25.34 65.22
N GLU A 12 11.79 24.03 64.97
CA GLU A 12 10.91 23.02 64.42
C GLU A 12 11.60 21.64 64.66
N VAL A 13 10.81 20.58 64.81
CA VAL A 13 11.06 19.23 64.22
C VAL A 13 12.29 18.41 64.69
N SER A 14 12.04 17.60 65.72
CA SER A 14 12.31 16.15 65.89
C SER A 14 13.55 15.46 65.29
N VAL A 15 14.45 15.00 66.17
CA VAL A 15 15.39 13.85 66.07
C VAL A 15 15.59 13.39 67.53
N GLU A 16 15.43 12.13 67.98
CA GLU A 16 16.24 10.95 67.67
C GLU A 16 15.66 9.68 68.35
N THR A 17 15.50 8.63 67.52
CA THR A 17 15.66 7.19 67.76
C THR A 17 14.84 6.42 68.81
N THR A 18 13.83 5.76 68.27
CA THR A 18 13.02 4.61 68.71
C THR A 18 13.85 3.37 69.05
N GLU A 19 13.53 2.69 70.16
CA GLU A 19 13.94 1.31 70.43
C GLU A 19 13.13 0.30 69.61
N GLU A 20 13.84 -0.74 69.19
CA GLU A 20 13.54 -1.74 68.20
C GLU A 20 12.41 -2.71 68.60
N LYS A 21 11.30 -2.67 67.86
CA LYS A 21 10.47 -3.87 67.62
C LYS A 21 10.38 -4.07 66.11
N THR A 22 11.17 -5.03 65.65
CA THR A 22 11.35 -5.40 64.24
C THR A 22 10.02 -5.61 63.52
N VAL A 23 9.65 -4.64 62.68
CA VAL A 23 8.70 -4.87 61.59
C VAL A 23 9.49 -5.54 60.46
N PRO A 24 9.17 -6.79 60.09
CA PRO A 24 9.93 -7.48 59.05
C PRO A 24 9.84 -6.72 57.73
N ALA A 25 10.98 -6.60 57.05
CA ALA A 25 11.13 -5.91 55.77
C ALA A 25 10.03 -6.31 54.77
N PRO A 26 9.56 -5.36 53.92
CA PRO A 26 8.65 -5.70 52.83
C PRO A 26 9.32 -6.78 51.97
N LYS A 27 8.70 -7.96 51.94
CA LYS A 27 9.15 -9.07 51.10
C LYS A 27 9.11 -8.57 49.67
N GLU A 28 10.26 -8.55 48.99
CA GLU A 28 10.32 -8.26 47.57
C GLU A 28 9.29 -9.13 46.85
N THR A 29 8.24 -8.50 46.34
CA THR A 29 7.25 -9.22 45.55
C THR A 29 7.93 -9.51 44.22
N LYS A 30 8.50 -10.71 44.10
CA LYS A 30 9.03 -11.21 42.83
C LYS A 30 7.92 -11.08 41.78
N VAL A 31 8.06 -10.13 40.87
CA VAL A 31 7.26 -10.09 39.64
C VAL A 31 7.49 -11.42 38.96
N ARG A 32 6.49 -12.31 39.03
CA ARG A 32 6.56 -13.58 38.32
C ARG A 32 6.47 -13.24 36.85
N LYS A 33 7.60 -13.36 36.14
CA LYS A 33 7.61 -13.36 34.68
C LYS A 33 6.84 -14.61 34.24
N SER A 34 5.53 -14.49 34.04
CA SER A 34 4.67 -15.56 33.50
C SER A 34 4.99 -15.74 32.01
N GLY A 35 6.12 -16.39 31.73
CA GLY A 35 6.55 -16.70 30.36
C GLY A 35 5.51 -17.46 29.54
N GLY A 36 4.60 -18.19 30.20
CA GLY A 36 3.49 -18.90 29.57
C GLY A 36 2.36 -17.99 29.05
N GLU A 37 2.04 -16.87 29.71
CA GLU A 37 0.95 -15.99 29.27
C GLU A 37 1.36 -15.18 28.03
N LEU A 38 2.61 -14.72 27.98
CA LEU A 38 3.19 -14.11 26.78
C LEU A 38 3.22 -15.09 25.60
N GLN A 39 3.56 -16.35 25.83
CA GLN A 39 3.51 -17.37 24.76
C GLN A 39 2.09 -17.60 24.25
N THR A 40 1.09 -17.69 25.13
CA THR A 40 -0.31 -17.88 24.68
C THR A 40 -0.85 -16.68 23.91
N LEU A 41 -0.45 -15.45 24.26
CA LEU A 41 -0.87 -14.26 23.54
C LEU A 41 -0.21 -14.19 22.14
N SER A 42 1.08 -14.50 22.05
CA SER A 42 1.79 -14.59 20.77
C SER A 42 1.22 -15.67 19.86
N PHE A 43 0.85 -16.83 20.42
CA PHE A 43 0.22 -17.91 19.65
C PHE A 43 -1.16 -17.53 19.12
N LYS A 44 -1.99 -16.86 19.94
CA LYS A 44 -3.31 -16.36 19.52
C LYS A 44 -3.18 -15.34 18.40
N LEU A 45 -2.24 -14.40 18.51
CA LEU A 45 -2.00 -13.40 17.48
C LEU A 45 -1.51 -14.03 16.17
N MET A 46 -0.60 -15.01 16.24
CA MET A 46 -0.12 -15.76 15.08
C MET A 46 -1.27 -16.45 14.33
N ILE A 47 -2.17 -17.09 15.06
CA ILE A 47 -3.33 -17.80 14.47
C ILE A 47 -4.25 -16.80 13.74
N ILE A 48 -4.52 -15.64 14.35
CA ILE A 48 -5.38 -14.61 13.74
C ILE A 48 -4.74 -14.06 12.46
N ILE A 49 -3.43 -13.76 12.49
CA ILE A 49 -2.71 -13.28 11.30
C ILE A 49 -2.71 -14.35 10.20
N ALA A 50 -2.46 -15.61 10.55
CA ALA A 50 -2.49 -16.72 9.60
C ALA A 50 -3.88 -16.85 8.94
N ALA A 51 -4.96 -16.73 9.73
CA ALA A 51 -6.32 -16.78 9.20
C ALA A 51 -6.63 -15.60 8.25
N VAL A 52 -6.23 -14.38 8.61
CA VAL A 52 -6.43 -13.18 7.77
C VAL A 52 -5.63 -13.27 6.48
N VAL A 53 -4.37 -13.69 6.52
CA VAL A 53 -3.52 -13.87 5.34
C VAL A 53 -4.11 -14.93 4.41
N LEU A 54 -4.60 -16.05 4.95
CA LEU A 54 -5.19 -17.12 4.16
C LEU A 54 -6.50 -16.67 3.50
N MET A 55 -7.33 -15.91 4.23
CA MET A 55 -8.55 -15.31 3.67
C MET A 55 -8.22 -14.27 2.58
N LEU A 56 -7.23 -13.40 2.80
CA LEU A 56 -6.75 -12.44 1.79
C LEU A 56 -6.16 -13.16 0.57
N ALA A 57 -5.47 -14.29 0.74
CA ALA A 57 -4.92 -15.07 -0.36
C ALA A 57 -6.04 -15.64 -1.26
N VAL A 58 -7.12 -16.17 -0.66
CA VAL A 58 -8.29 -16.67 -1.40
C VAL A 58 -9.00 -15.53 -2.12
N VAL A 59 -9.26 -14.41 -1.42
CA VAL A 59 -9.92 -13.24 -2.01
C VAL A 59 -9.07 -12.67 -3.14
N ASN A 60 -7.78 -12.47 -2.94
CA ASN A 60 -6.86 -11.97 -3.97
C ASN A 60 -6.75 -12.94 -5.14
N GLY A 61 -6.70 -14.25 -4.90
CA GLY A 61 -6.70 -15.27 -5.94
C GLY A 61 -7.94 -15.21 -6.82
N LEU A 62 -9.13 -15.20 -6.21
CA LEU A 62 -10.40 -15.12 -6.95
C LEU A 62 -10.65 -13.74 -7.60
N THR A 63 -10.12 -12.67 -7.01
CA THR A 63 -10.33 -11.30 -7.50
C THR A 63 -9.38 -10.98 -8.65
N LYS A 64 -8.15 -11.52 -8.64
CA LYS A 64 -7.16 -11.33 -9.70
C LYS A 64 -7.70 -11.72 -11.07
N ASP A 65 -8.40 -12.85 -11.15
CA ASP A 65 -8.98 -13.31 -12.42
C ASP A 65 -10.02 -12.33 -12.97
N LYS A 66 -10.88 -11.79 -12.09
CA LYS A 66 -11.86 -10.77 -12.47
C LYS A 66 -11.24 -9.42 -12.81
N ILE A 67 -10.17 -9.00 -12.13
CA ILE A 67 -9.46 -7.76 -12.44
C ILE A 67 -8.78 -7.87 -13.80
N ALA A 68 -8.14 -9.01 -14.08
CA ALA A 68 -7.50 -9.24 -15.37
C ALA A 68 -8.53 -9.25 -16.51
N GLU A 69 -9.69 -9.89 -16.30
CA GLU A 69 -10.76 -9.90 -17.29
C GLU A 69 -11.34 -8.50 -17.51
N ASN A 70 -11.59 -7.73 -16.45
CA ASN A 70 -12.10 -6.37 -16.55
C ASN A 70 -11.09 -5.42 -17.19
N ALA A 71 -9.80 -5.55 -16.87
CA ALA A 71 -8.74 -4.78 -17.50
C ALA A 71 -8.64 -5.12 -18.99
N LYS A 72 -8.76 -6.40 -19.35
CA LYS A 72 -8.79 -6.83 -20.76
C LYS A 72 -10.00 -6.25 -21.49
N LYS A 73 -11.20 -6.34 -20.91
CA LYS A 73 -12.42 -5.74 -21.48
C LYS A 73 -12.31 -4.23 -21.65
N ALA A 74 -11.79 -3.52 -20.64
CA ALA A 74 -11.59 -2.08 -20.73
C ALA A 74 -10.59 -1.69 -21.84
N ASN A 75 -9.52 -2.48 -22.02
CA ASN A 75 -8.58 -2.30 -23.13
C ASN A 75 -9.22 -2.60 -24.49
N ASP A 76 -10.01 -3.67 -24.59
CA ASP A 76 -10.71 -4.04 -25.83
C ASP A 76 -11.78 -3.00 -26.21
N GLU A 77 -12.55 -2.51 -25.24
CA GLU A 77 -13.49 -1.40 -25.41
C GLU A 77 -12.79 -0.12 -25.82
N ALA A 78 -11.63 0.19 -25.22
CA ALA A 78 -10.82 1.35 -25.60
C ALA A 78 -10.34 1.25 -27.05
N ARG A 79 -9.90 0.07 -27.51
CA ARG A 79 -9.49 -0.17 -28.90
C ARG A 79 -10.65 0.01 -29.87
N ILE A 80 -11.81 -0.58 -29.56
CA ILE A 80 -13.04 -0.42 -30.36
C ILE A 80 -13.48 1.04 -30.38
N ALA A 81 -13.36 1.78 -29.27
CA ALA A 81 -13.73 3.20 -29.24
C ALA A 81 -12.81 4.08 -30.11
N LEU A 82 -11.54 3.68 -30.27
CA LEU A 82 -10.57 4.39 -31.12
C LEU A 82 -10.71 4.04 -32.60
N PHE A 83 -11.12 2.80 -32.90
CA PHE A 83 -11.38 2.30 -34.25
C PHE A 83 -12.69 1.52 -34.30
N ALA A 84 -13.82 2.25 -34.29
CA ALA A 84 -15.16 1.65 -34.29
C ALA A 84 -15.47 0.81 -35.55
N ASP A 85 -14.73 1.07 -36.62
CA ASP A 85 -14.84 0.38 -37.90
C ASP A 85 -13.96 -0.88 -38.01
N ALA A 86 -13.04 -1.12 -37.06
CA ALA A 86 -12.14 -2.26 -37.10
C ALA A 86 -12.87 -3.57 -36.73
N THR A 87 -12.59 -4.63 -37.49
CA THR A 87 -13.14 -5.97 -37.28
C THR A 87 -12.21 -6.87 -36.47
N ALA A 88 -10.90 -6.57 -36.47
CA ALA A 88 -9.90 -7.32 -35.72
C ALA A 88 -8.80 -6.40 -35.18
N PHE A 89 -8.18 -6.85 -34.09
CA PHE A 89 -7.03 -6.20 -33.45
C PHE A 89 -5.94 -7.25 -33.24
N ASP A 90 -4.91 -7.23 -34.09
CA ASP A 90 -3.84 -8.23 -34.05
C ASP A 90 -2.59 -7.66 -33.37
N PRO A 91 -2.01 -8.34 -32.37
CA PRO A 91 -0.83 -7.84 -31.68
C PRO A 91 0.38 -7.86 -32.61
N ILE A 92 1.12 -6.75 -32.67
CA ILE A 92 2.36 -6.61 -33.42
C ILE A 92 3.52 -6.47 -32.44
N SER A 93 4.58 -7.24 -32.66
CA SER A 93 5.83 -7.07 -31.93
C SER A 93 6.72 -6.08 -32.68
N LEU A 94 7.00 -4.93 -32.06
CA LEU A 94 7.99 -3.98 -32.54
C LEU A 94 9.29 -4.14 -31.76
N GLU A 95 10.43 -4.08 -32.46
CA GLU A 95 11.72 -3.96 -31.80
C GLU A 95 11.91 -2.51 -31.32
N LEU A 96 11.63 -2.29 -30.05
CA LEU A 96 11.79 -1.00 -29.39
C LEU A 96 13.18 -0.91 -28.76
N THR A 97 13.76 0.29 -28.75
CA THR A 97 14.97 0.58 -27.97
C THR A 97 14.67 0.46 -26.48
N GLU A 98 15.69 0.14 -25.66
CA GLU A 98 15.51 -0.02 -24.20
C GLU A 98 14.90 1.22 -23.52
N ASP A 99 15.11 2.41 -24.07
CA ASP A 99 14.52 3.65 -23.58
C ASP A 99 13.02 3.78 -23.90
N LEU A 100 12.52 3.10 -24.94
CA LEU A 100 11.13 3.16 -25.36
C LEU A 100 10.30 2.02 -24.78
N THR A 101 10.90 0.88 -24.45
CA THR A 101 10.18 -0.26 -23.82
C THR A 101 9.60 0.07 -22.45
N LYS A 102 10.13 1.08 -21.76
CA LYS A 102 9.56 1.59 -20.49
C LYS A 102 8.29 2.43 -20.68
N TYR A 103 8.05 2.97 -21.86
CA TYR A 103 6.92 3.86 -22.14
C TYR A 103 5.93 3.27 -23.14
N ILE A 104 6.37 2.38 -24.02
CA ILE A 104 5.55 1.74 -25.04
C ILE A 104 5.40 0.28 -24.66
N GLY A 105 4.16 -0.11 -24.40
CA GLY A 105 3.76 -1.49 -24.16
C GLY A 105 3.37 -2.19 -25.45
N GLU A 106 2.28 -2.95 -25.38
CA GLU A 106 1.77 -3.72 -26.52
C GLU A 106 1.21 -2.81 -27.64
N VAL A 107 1.47 -3.19 -28.89
CA VAL A 107 0.93 -2.53 -30.08
C VAL A 107 0.00 -3.49 -30.79
N TYR A 108 -1.14 -2.98 -31.25
CA TYR A 108 -2.16 -3.74 -31.96
C TYR A 108 -2.45 -3.10 -33.31
N GLU A 109 -2.50 -3.89 -34.36
CA GLU A 109 -2.97 -3.49 -35.68
C GLU A 109 -4.49 -3.52 -35.71
N ALA A 110 -5.14 -2.42 -36.06
CA ALA A 110 -6.57 -2.38 -36.31
C ALA A 110 -6.83 -2.67 -37.79
N THR A 111 -7.51 -3.79 -38.09
CA THR A 111 -7.81 -4.19 -39.47
C THR A 111 -9.33 -4.28 -39.70
N LYS A 112 -9.75 -3.94 -40.92
CA LYS A 112 -11.13 -4.09 -41.42
C LYS A 112 -11.10 -4.84 -42.74
N ASP A 113 -11.74 -5.99 -42.79
CA ASP A 113 -11.85 -6.80 -44.02
C ASP A 113 -10.50 -7.13 -44.69
N GLY A 114 -9.41 -7.18 -43.90
CA GLY A 114 -8.05 -7.43 -44.37
C GLY A 114 -7.24 -6.18 -44.72
N GLU A 115 -7.81 -4.98 -44.62
CA GLU A 115 -7.10 -3.71 -44.79
C GLU A 115 -6.74 -3.08 -43.44
N THR A 116 -5.50 -2.59 -43.31
CA THR A 116 -5.01 -1.89 -42.11
C THR A 116 -5.62 -0.50 -42.02
N LEU A 117 -6.45 -0.27 -40.99
CA LEU A 117 -7.00 1.06 -40.70
C LEU A 117 -6.01 1.91 -39.88
N GLY A 118 -5.20 1.28 -39.04
CA GLY A 118 -4.23 1.95 -38.18
C GLY A 118 -3.69 1.07 -37.06
N TYR A 119 -3.08 1.70 -36.07
CA TYR A 119 -2.38 1.07 -34.96
C TYR A 119 -2.87 1.62 -33.62
N CYS A 120 -3.11 0.75 -32.66
CA CYS A 120 -3.34 1.07 -31.26
C CYS A 120 -2.07 0.81 -30.46
N VAL A 121 -1.50 1.85 -29.87
CA VAL A 121 -0.27 1.76 -29.08
C VAL A 121 -0.62 1.95 -27.60
N ASN A 122 -0.28 0.98 -26.75
CA ASN A 122 -0.38 1.16 -25.31
C ASN A 122 0.83 1.95 -24.81
N VAL A 123 0.59 3.08 -24.17
CA VAL A 123 1.59 4.02 -23.67
C VAL A 123 1.44 4.12 -22.15
N ILE A 124 2.56 3.91 -21.47
CA ILE A 124 2.71 4.02 -20.02
C ILE A 124 3.51 5.29 -19.72
N SER A 125 2.99 6.11 -18.81
CA SER A 125 3.66 7.34 -18.35
C SER A 125 3.54 7.48 -16.83
N ASN A 126 4.42 8.26 -16.22
CA ASN A 126 4.37 8.53 -14.79
C ASN A 126 3.73 9.89 -14.53
N GLY A 127 2.64 9.90 -13.76
CA GLY A 127 1.96 11.09 -13.26
C GLY A 127 2.38 11.45 -11.83
N PHE A 128 1.60 12.33 -11.20
CA PHE A 128 1.85 12.75 -9.82
C PHE A 128 1.38 11.68 -8.81
N GLY A 129 0.27 11.02 -9.10
CA GLY A 129 -0.33 9.97 -8.26
C GLY A 129 0.20 8.56 -8.54
N GLY A 130 1.04 8.38 -9.57
CA GLY A 130 1.58 7.08 -9.97
C GLY A 130 1.56 6.87 -11.48
N GLU A 131 1.52 5.61 -11.89
CA GLU A 131 1.51 5.23 -13.31
C GLU A 131 0.16 5.54 -13.99
N ILE A 132 0.24 5.99 -15.25
CA ILE A 132 -0.89 6.27 -16.14
C ILE A 132 -0.71 5.42 -17.40
N SER A 133 -1.69 4.57 -17.69
CA SER A 133 -1.74 3.75 -18.91
C SER A 133 -2.83 4.24 -19.85
N MET A 134 -2.44 4.46 -21.11
CA MET A 134 -3.27 5.05 -22.16
C MET A 134 -3.10 4.28 -23.45
N ILE A 135 -4.16 4.16 -24.24
CA ILE A 135 -4.09 3.65 -25.60
C ILE A 135 -4.21 4.84 -26.56
N VAL A 136 -3.25 4.94 -27.48
CA VAL A 136 -3.21 5.95 -28.55
C VAL A 136 -3.54 5.28 -29.87
N GLY A 137 -4.55 5.77 -30.58
CA GLY A 137 -4.89 5.34 -31.93
C GLY A 137 -4.19 6.19 -32.98
N ILE A 138 -3.52 5.55 -33.93
CA ILE A 138 -2.79 6.19 -35.03
C ILE A 138 -3.30 5.58 -36.33
N SER A 139 -3.89 6.39 -37.22
CA SER A 139 -4.33 5.95 -38.56
C SER A 139 -3.14 5.53 -39.44
N GLY A 140 -3.39 4.78 -40.51
CA GLY A 140 -2.38 4.42 -41.51
C GLY A 140 -1.65 5.62 -42.14
N ASP A 141 -2.28 6.80 -42.15
CA ASP A 141 -1.72 8.06 -42.64
C ASP A 141 -0.85 8.80 -41.60
N GLY A 142 -0.67 8.22 -40.40
CA GLY A 142 0.11 8.80 -39.31
C GLY A 142 -0.63 9.86 -38.49
N LEU A 143 -1.94 10.06 -38.73
CA LEU A 143 -2.76 10.97 -37.93
C LEU A 143 -3.26 10.27 -36.66
N ILE A 144 -3.28 10.99 -35.53
CA ILE A 144 -3.83 10.48 -34.26
C ILE A 144 -5.36 10.45 -34.36
N THR A 145 -5.96 9.26 -34.29
CA THR A 145 -7.41 9.08 -34.32
C THR A 145 -8.04 9.35 -32.96
N GLY A 146 -7.31 9.12 -31.88
CA GLY A 146 -7.73 9.44 -30.52
C GLY A 146 -6.79 8.91 -29.45
N VAL A 147 -7.09 9.28 -28.20
CA VAL A 147 -6.39 8.80 -27.01
C VAL A 147 -7.43 8.39 -25.97
N LYS A 148 -7.25 7.21 -25.40
CA LYS A 148 -8.09 6.72 -24.30
C LYS A 148 -7.24 6.36 -23.10
N VAL A 149 -7.48 7.01 -21.97
CA VAL A 149 -6.87 6.63 -20.70
C VAL A 149 -7.59 5.39 -20.17
N VAL A 150 -6.86 4.31 -19.93
CA VAL A 150 -7.41 3.03 -19.44
C VAL A 150 -7.25 2.90 -17.94
N ASN A 151 -6.15 3.42 -17.39
CA ASN A 151 -5.89 3.41 -15.97
C ASN A 151 -5.11 4.66 -15.54
N HIS A 152 -5.56 5.31 -14.46
CA HIS A 152 -4.82 6.36 -13.77
C HIS A 152 -5.22 6.39 -12.30
N THR A 153 -4.32 6.92 -11.45
CA THR A 153 -4.60 7.18 -10.03
C THR A 153 -4.63 8.69 -9.72
N GLU A 154 -4.69 9.53 -10.76
CA GLU A 154 -4.82 10.98 -10.62
C GLU A 154 -6.16 11.40 -9.98
N THR A 155 -6.17 12.60 -9.38
CA THR A 155 -7.37 13.16 -8.75
C THR A 155 -8.31 13.73 -9.82
N ALA A 156 -9.63 13.52 -9.64
CA ALA A 156 -10.68 13.97 -10.55
C ALA A 156 -11.02 15.47 -10.41
#